data_AF-A0A950V0A4-F1
#
_entry.id   AF-A0A950V0A4-F1
#
_cell.length_a   1.000
_cell.length_b   1.000
_cell.length_c   1.000
_cell.angle_alpha   90.00
_cell.angle_beta   90.00
_cell.angle_gamma   90.00
#
_symmetry.space_group_name_H-M   'P 1'
#
loop_
_entity.id
_entity.type
_entity.pdbx_description
1 polymer ?
#
loop_
_entity_poly.entity_id
_entity_poly.type
_entity_poly.pdbx_seq_one_letter_code
_entity_poly.pdbx_strand_id
1 'polypeptide(L)'
;LLQKPEGTITEAGLRANIRVGIQYIAAWLAGNGCVPLYNLMEDAATAEISRTQIWQWRKHAVRLDTGKTVDGALISAAVAEEVARLKQTGSELQTLQDATALFEQLCLADELAPFLTLPAYQRLIERQTLSSGATS
;
A
#
# COMPACT_ATOMS: atom_id res chain seq x y z
N LEU A 1 18.52 -0.42 22.90
CA LEU A 1 17.54 0.19 21.98
C LEU A 1 17.71 -0.23 20.50
N LEU A 2 18.81 -0.87 20.10
CA LEU A 2 19.06 -1.30 18.71
C LEU A 2 18.92 -2.81 18.48
N GLN A 3 18.33 -3.55 19.43
CA GLN A 3 18.11 -4.98 19.25
C GLN A 3 16.99 -5.18 18.22
N LYS A 4 17.30 -5.89 17.14
CA LYS A 4 16.29 -6.26 16.14
C LYS A 4 15.30 -7.23 16.79
N PRO A 5 13.98 -7.01 16.67
CA PRO A 5 13.00 -7.97 17.14
C PRO A 5 13.17 -9.30 16.40
N GLU A 6 13.13 -10.39 17.15
CA GLU A 6 13.13 -11.74 16.61
C GLU A 6 11.71 -12.08 16.15
N GLY A 7 11.59 -12.52 14.90
CA GLY A 7 10.30 -12.86 14.30
C GLY A 7 10.45 -13.43 12.91
N THR A 8 9.45 -14.19 12.49
CA THR A 8 9.39 -14.78 11.14
C THR A 8 8.67 -13.83 10.19
N ILE A 9 9.27 -13.59 9.03
CA ILE A 9 8.64 -12.81 7.95
C ILE A 9 7.83 -13.80 7.11
N THR A 10 6.50 -13.68 7.13
CA THR A 10 5.59 -14.65 6.52
C THR A 10 4.95 -14.11 5.24
N GLU A 11 4.57 -15.01 4.32
CA GLU A 11 3.77 -14.62 3.14
C GLU A 11 2.42 -14.01 3.55
N ALA A 12 1.81 -14.49 4.64
CA ALA A 12 0.60 -13.91 5.20
C ALA A 12 0.80 -12.46 5.68
N GLY A 13 1.94 -12.17 6.33
CA GLY A 13 2.30 -10.82 6.77
C GLY A 13 2.54 -9.86 5.60
N LEU A 14 3.22 -10.32 4.55
CA LEU A 14 3.36 -9.56 3.29
C LEU A 14 2.00 -9.18 2.70
N ARG A 15 1.09 -10.14 2.59
CA ARG A 15 -0.26 -9.92 2.06
C ARG A 15 -1.11 -9.02 2.93
N ALA A 16 -0.97 -9.12 4.26
CA ALA A 16 -1.63 -8.20 5.18
C ALA A 16 -1.16 -6.76 4.99
N ASN A 17 0.16 -6.53 4.91
CA ASN A 17 0.74 -5.22 4.64
C ASN A 17 0.24 -4.64 3.31
N ILE A 18 0.16 -5.46 2.25
CA ILE A 18 -0.40 -5.05 0.96
C ILE A 18 -1.85 -4.57 1.10
N ARG A 19 -2.72 -5.38 1.72
CA ARG A 19 -4.14 -5.02 1.89
C ARG A 19 -4.32 -3.75 2.69
N VAL A 20 -3.60 -3.59 3.79
CA VAL A 20 -3.70 -2.40 4.65
C VAL A 20 -3.26 -1.15 3.90
N GLY A 21 -2.09 -1.19 3.24
CA GLY A 21 -1.57 -0.04 2.52
C GLY A 21 -2.46 0.41 1.35
N ILE A 22 -2.96 -0.53 0.55
CA ILE A 22 -3.84 -0.22 -0.59
C ILE A 22 -5.17 0.36 -0.10
N GLN A 23 -5.81 -0.25 0.89
CA GLN A 23 -7.10 0.25 1.40
C GLN A 23 -6.97 1.62 2.07
N TYR A 24 -5.87 1.87 2.78
CA TYR A 24 -5.60 3.18 3.36
C TYR A 24 -5.45 4.25 2.28
N ILE A 25 -4.61 4.01 1.26
CA ILE A 25 -4.44 4.96 0.15
C ILE A 25 -5.76 5.18 -0.59
N ALA A 26 -6.55 4.12 -0.81
CA ALA A 26 -7.85 4.24 -1.46
C ALA A 26 -8.79 5.17 -0.67
N ALA A 27 -8.87 5.00 0.64
CA ALA A 27 -9.68 5.86 1.47
C ALA A 27 -9.15 7.31 1.53
N TRP A 28 -7.83 7.51 1.56
CA TRP A 28 -7.21 8.83 1.46
C TRP A 28 -7.59 9.53 0.15
N LEU A 29 -7.50 8.82 -0.98
CA LEU A 29 -7.86 9.34 -2.31
C LEU A 29 -9.37 9.59 -2.46
N ALA A 30 -10.20 8.90 -1.68
CA ALA A 30 -11.64 9.18 -1.55
C ALA A 30 -11.94 10.40 -0.66
N GLY A 31 -10.91 11.09 -0.14
CA GLY A 31 -11.07 12.25 0.74
C GLY A 31 -11.28 11.90 2.22
N ASN A 32 -11.07 10.64 2.61
CA ASN A 32 -11.16 10.21 3.99
C ASN A 32 -9.78 9.84 4.56
N GLY A 33 -9.19 10.73 5.37
CA GLY A 33 -7.91 10.49 6.05
C GLY A 33 -8.01 9.63 7.32
N CYS A 34 -9.21 9.27 7.77
CA CYS A 34 -9.46 8.50 8.99
C CYS A 34 -10.23 7.22 8.63
N VAL A 35 -9.51 6.10 8.53
CA VAL A 35 -10.03 4.89 7.87
C VAL A 35 -10.21 3.78 8.89
N PRO A 36 -11.45 3.41 9.26
CA PRO A 36 -11.66 2.20 10.02
C PRO A 36 -11.39 0.99 9.10
N LEU A 37 -10.31 0.24 9.37
CA LEU A 37 -10.03 -1.04 8.73
C LEU A 37 -9.96 -2.12 9.81
N TYR A 38 -10.66 -3.25 9.60
CA TYR A 38 -10.63 -4.41 10.50
C TYR A 38 -10.93 -4.11 11.99
N ASN A 39 -11.89 -3.22 12.28
CA ASN A 39 -12.24 -2.73 13.63
C ASN A 39 -11.13 -1.95 14.36
N LEU A 40 -10.07 -1.56 13.64
CA LEU A 40 -9.01 -0.69 14.12
C LEU A 40 -9.05 0.64 13.34
N MET A 41 -8.71 1.73 14.03
CA MET A 41 -8.56 3.02 13.38
C MET A 41 -7.17 3.05 12.74
N GLU A 42 -7.08 2.60 11.48
CA GLU A 42 -5.81 2.60 10.78
C GLU A 42 -5.49 4.02 10.34
N ASP A 43 -4.35 4.52 10.81
CA ASP A 43 -3.83 5.83 10.49
C ASP A 43 -2.73 5.74 9.41
N ALA A 44 -2.18 6.90 9.06
CA ALA A 44 -1.08 6.96 8.09
C ALA A 44 0.11 6.10 8.52
N ALA A 45 0.38 5.98 9.82
CA ALA A 45 1.55 5.27 10.32
C ALA A 45 1.46 3.77 10.01
N THR A 46 0.27 3.17 10.03
CA THR A 46 0.13 1.75 9.63
C THR A 46 0.41 1.54 8.15
N ALA A 47 -0.11 2.40 7.28
CA ALA A 47 0.19 2.31 5.85
C ALA A 47 1.68 2.57 5.57
N GLU A 48 2.29 3.50 6.29
CA GLU A 48 3.72 3.81 6.21
C GLU A 48 4.59 2.62 6.64
N ILE A 49 4.27 1.95 7.74
CA ILE A 49 5.04 0.79 8.18
C ILE A 49 4.82 -0.41 7.25
N SER A 50 3.61 -0.60 6.72
CA SER A 50 3.33 -1.66 5.75
C SER A 50 4.14 -1.50 4.46
N ARG A 51 4.13 -0.32 3.84
CA ARG A 51 4.89 -0.08 2.60
C ARG A 51 6.40 -0.06 2.83
N THR A 52 6.87 0.48 3.96
CA THR A 52 8.30 0.53 4.29
C THR A 52 8.87 -0.86 4.58
N GLN A 53 8.12 -1.73 5.27
CA GLN A 53 8.53 -3.12 5.48
C GLN A 53 8.68 -3.88 4.16
N ILE A 54 7.70 -3.76 3.26
CA ILE A 54 7.75 -4.42 1.95
C ILE A 54 8.95 -3.92 1.14
N TRP A 55 9.15 -2.59 1.09
CA TRP A 55 10.31 -1.99 0.43
C TRP A 55 11.62 -2.54 1.00
N GLN A 56 11.75 -2.60 2.33
CA GLN A 56 12.94 -3.11 3.00
C GLN A 56 13.18 -4.59 2.68
N TRP A 57 12.14 -5.42 2.72
CA TRP A 57 12.23 -6.85 2.42
C TRP A 57 12.67 -7.10 0.97
N ARG A 58 12.16 -6.32 0.02
CA ARG A 58 12.61 -6.36 -1.39
C ARG A 58 14.05 -5.86 -1.54
N LYS A 59 14.41 -4.75 -0.90
CA LYS A 59 15.76 -4.16 -0.99
C LYS A 59 16.84 -5.12 -0.49
N HIS A 60 16.52 -5.90 0.54
CA HIS A 60 17.44 -6.85 1.17
C HIS A 60 17.21 -8.31 0.77
N ALA A 61 16.37 -8.57 -0.24
CA ALA A 61 16.07 -9.92 -0.73
C ALA A 61 15.73 -10.90 0.41
N VAL A 62 14.84 -10.47 1.31
CA VAL A 62 14.43 -11.27 2.47
C VAL A 62 13.68 -12.52 2.00
N ARG A 63 13.95 -13.64 2.68
CA ARG A 63 13.26 -14.90 2.43
C ARG A 63 12.06 -15.06 3.38
N LEU A 64 10.90 -15.39 2.81
CA LEU A 64 9.68 -15.69 3.55
C LEU A 64 9.74 -17.07 4.19
N ASP A 65 8.81 -17.34 5.10
CA ASP A 65 8.53 -18.66 5.67
C ASP A 65 8.26 -19.76 4.62
N THR A 66 7.69 -19.39 3.48
CA THR A 66 7.49 -20.29 2.32
C THR A 66 8.78 -20.60 1.56
N GLY A 67 9.90 -19.97 1.91
CA GLY A 67 11.17 -20.10 1.23
C GLY A 67 11.31 -19.24 -0.05
N LYS A 68 10.27 -18.51 -0.45
CA LYS A 68 10.34 -17.54 -1.55
C LYS A 68 11.12 -16.28 -1.12
N THR A 69 11.82 -15.67 -2.06
CA THR A 69 12.50 -14.38 -1.84
C THR A 69 11.55 -13.25 -2.20
N VAL A 70 11.51 -12.20 -1.38
CA VAL A 70 10.74 -11.00 -1.69
C VAL A 70 11.45 -10.22 -2.79
N ASP A 71 10.87 -10.23 -3.99
CA ASP A 71 11.28 -9.44 -5.14
C ASP A 71 10.08 -8.71 -5.78
N GLY A 72 10.33 -7.94 -6.83
CA GLY A 72 9.28 -7.19 -7.51
C GLY A 72 8.19 -8.09 -8.12
N ALA A 73 8.56 -9.27 -8.64
CA ALA A 73 7.61 -10.19 -9.25
C ALA A 73 6.66 -10.78 -8.19
N LEU A 74 7.18 -11.19 -7.04
CA LEU A 74 6.38 -11.68 -5.92
C LEU A 74 5.44 -10.59 -5.39
N ILE A 75 5.94 -9.36 -5.25
CA ILE A 75 5.13 -8.23 -4.77
C ILE A 75 3.98 -7.97 -5.75
N SER A 76 4.24 -7.79 -7.04
CA SER A 76 3.19 -7.49 -8.01
C SER A 76 2.18 -8.63 -8.18
N ALA A 77 2.62 -9.88 -8.12
CA ALA A 77 1.70 -11.03 -8.10
C ALA A 77 0.79 -11.01 -6.86
N ALA A 78 1.36 -10.78 -5.68
CA ALA A 78 0.59 -10.69 -4.44
C ALA A 78 -0.38 -9.51 -4.45
N VAL A 79 0.04 -8.34 -4.94
CA VAL A 79 -0.82 -7.17 -5.12
C VAL A 79 -2.00 -7.48 -6.03
N ALA A 80 -1.76 -8.08 -7.20
CA ALA A 80 -2.83 -8.42 -8.14
C ALA A 80 -3.88 -9.35 -7.50
N GLU A 81 -3.44 -10.34 -6.72
CA GLU A 81 -4.33 -11.26 -6.00
C GLU A 81 -5.12 -10.56 -4.88
N GLU A 82 -4.48 -9.71 -4.07
CA GLU A 82 -5.17 -8.97 -3.02
C GLU A 82 -6.18 -7.97 -3.60
N VAL A 83 -5.83 -7.28 -4.68
CA VAL A 83 -6.72 -6.33 -5.37
C VAL A 83 -7.91 -7.06 -5.97
N ALA A 84 -7.72 -8.24 -6.55
CA ALA A 84 -8.82 -9.07 -7.03
C ALA A 84 -9.80 -9.45 -5.89
N ARG A 85 -9.28 -9.74 -4.69
CA ARG A 85 -10.11 -9.96 -3.48
C ARG A 85 -10.86 -8.69 -3.07
N LEU A 86 -10.20 -7.54 -3.01
CA LEU A 86 -10.81 -6.26 -2.60
C LEU A 86 -11.89 -5.78 -3.58
N LYS A 87 -11.78 -6.11 -4.88
CA LYS A 87 -12.84 -5.82 -5.85
C LYS A 87 -14.14 -6.56 -5.53
N GLN A 88 -14.06 -7.76 -4.96
CA GLN A 88 -15.24 -8.55 -4.58
C GLN A 88 -15.98 -7.97 -3.36
N THR A 89 -15.32 -7.10 -2.57
CA THR A 89 -15.92 -6.48 -1.37
C THR A 89 -16.60 -5.14 -1.66
N GLY A 90 -16.73 -4.74 -2.93
CA GLY A 90 -17.47 -3.54 -3.33
C GLY A 90 -16.70 -2.22 -3.28
N SER A 91 -15.35 -2.25 -3.27
CA SER A 91 -14.53 -1.03 -3.35
C SER A 91 -14.70 -0.31 -4.69
N GLU A 92 -14.72 1.02 -4.69
CA GLU A 92 -14.78 1.82 -5.92
C GLU A 92 -13.58 1.52 -6.83
N LEU A 93 -13.86 1.04 -8.05
CA LEU A 93 -12.85 0.44 -8.92
C LEU A 93 -11.73 1.41 -9.30
N GLN A 94 -12.07 2.66 -9.65
CA GLN A 94 -11.09 3.67 -10.06
C GLN A 94 -10.17 4.07 -8.90
N THR A 95 -10.75 4.32 -7.73
CA THR A 95 -9.99 4.69 -6.52
C THR A 95 -9.08 3.55 -6.06
N LEU A 96 -9.54 2.30 -6.17
CA LEU A 96 -8.72 1.11 -5.89
C LEU A 96 -7.55 0.96 -6.87
N GLN A 97 -7.76 1.24 -8.17
CA GLN A 97 -6.71 1.20 -9.18
C GLN A 97 -5.62 2.25 -8.90
N ASP A 98 -6.01 3.50 -8.65
CA ASP A 98 -5.05 4.58 -8.35
C ASP A 98 -4.26 4.30 -7.08
N ALA A 99 -4.93 3.78 -6.05
CA ALA A 99 -4.30 3.40 -4.79
C ALA A 99 -3.30 2.25 -4.98
N THR A 100 -3.65 1.26 -5.78
CA THR A 100 -2.79 0.13 -6.12
C THR A 100 -1.54 0.60 -6.85
N ALA A 101 -1.71 1.45 -7.87
CA ALA A 101 -0.60 1.99 -8.66
C ALA A 101 0.38 2.80 -7.79
N LEU A 102 -0.14 3.67 -6.91
CA LEU A 102 0.69 4.41 -5.97
C LEU A 102 1.40 3.47 -4.97
N PHE A 103 0.69 2.49 -4.43
CA PHE A 103 1.27 1.55 -3.47
C PHE A 103 2.41 0.72 -4.07
N GLU A 104 2.22 0.17 -5.27
CA GLU A 104 3.27 -0.57 -5.98
C GLU A 104 4.46 0.33 -6.30
N GLN A 105 4.21 1.56 -6.78
CA GLN A 105 5.27 2.55 -7.05
C GLN A 105 6.15 2.76 -5.80
N LEU A 106 5.53 2.93 -4.63
CA LEU A 106 6.25 3.15 -3.37
C LEU A 106 7.03 1.92 -2.89
N CYS A 107 6.47 0.72 -3.05
CA CYS A 107 7.11 -0.52 -2.61
C CYS A 107 8.27 -0.93 -3.53
N LEU A 108 8.20 -0.60 -4.82
CA LEU A 108 9.15 -1.04 -5.84
C LEU A 108 10.23 0.00 -6.18
N ALA A 109 10.11 1.23 -5.67
CA ALA A 109 11.09 2.29 -5.86
C ALA A 109 12.50 1.90 -5.39
N ASP A 110 13.54 2.40 -6.06
CA ASP A 110 14.93 2.11 -5.69
C ASP A 110 15.35 2.78 -4.37
N GLU A 111 14.75 3.96 -4.10
CA GLU A 111 14.91 4.75 -2.89
C GLU A 111 13.62 4.76 -2.06
N LEU A 112 13.77 4.75 -0.74
CA LEU A 112 12.64 4.82 0.17
C LEU A 112 12.09 6.25 0.20
N ALA A 113 10.85 6.43 -0.27
CA ALA A 113 10.17 7.71 -0.14
C ALA A 113 10.04 8.10 1.36
N PRO A 114 10.22 9.38 1.72
CA PRO A 114 10.15 9.81 3.11
C PRO A 114 8.74 9.66 3.68
N PHE A 115 7.70 10.00 2.91
CA PHE A 115 6.29 9.87 3.29
C PHE A 115 5.42 9.47 2.10
N LEU A 116 4.49 8.54 2.30
CA LEU A 116 3.49 8.15 1.30
C LEU A 116 2.49 9.26 1.00
N THR A 117 2.30 10.18 1.96
CA THR A 117 1.30 11.24 1.87
C THR A 117 1.65 12.30 0.83
N LEU A 118 2.94 12.51 0.52
CA LEU A 118 3.37 13.47 -0.50
C LEU A 118 2.85 13.09 -1.90
N PRO A 119 3.13 11.89 -2.44
CA PRO A 119 2.58 11.49 -3.74
C PRO A 119 1.07 11.20 -3.70
N ALA A 120 0.51 10.84 -2.55
CA ALA A 120 -0.94 10.69 -2.39
C ALA A 120 -1.67 12.04 -2.49
N TYR A 121 -1.13 13.08 -1.84
CA TYR A 121 -1.68 14.43 -1.88
C TYR A 121 -1.63 15.04 -3.28
N GLN A 122 -0.53 14.83 -4.01
CA GLN A 122 -0.42 15.27 -5.40
C GLN A 122 -1.53 14.66 -6.28
N ARG A 123 -1.77 13.34 -6.18
CA ARG A 123 -2.85 12.65 -6.92
C ARG A 123 -4.24 13.17 -6.52
N LEU A 124 -4.45 13.52 -5.25
CA LEU A 124 -5.71 14.11 -4.79
C LEU A 124 -5.97 15.47 -5.46
N ILE A 125 -4.96 16.34 -5.53
CA ILE A 125 -5.07 17.65 -6.20
C ILE A 125 -5.36 17.48 -7.70
N GLU A 126 -4.65 16.57 -8.36
CA GLU A 126 -4.85 16.27 -9.78
C GLU A 126 -6.29 15.83 -10.07
N ARG A 127 -6.86 14.97 -9.22
CA ARG A 127 -8.27 14.53 -9.32
C ARG A 127 -9.27 15.67 -9.09
N GLN A 128 -9.03 16.53 -8.11
CA GLN A 128 -9.90 17.69 -7.84
C GLN A 128 -9.87 18.71 -8.99
N THR A 129 -8.70 18.91 -9.59
CA THR A 129 -8.52 19.83 -10.72
C THR A 129 -9.27 19.34 -11.97
N LEU A 130 -9.17 18.03 -12.27
CA LEU A 130 -9.89 17.41 -13.38
C LEU A 130 -11.41 17.47 -13.22
N SER A 131 -11.92 17.25 -12.00
CA SER A 131 -13.35 17.35 -11.69
C SER A 131 -13.90 18.78 -11.84
N SER A 132 -13.10 19.78 -11.46
CA SER A 132 -13.50 21.20 -11.53
C SER A 132 -13.43 21.79 -12.94
N GLY A 133 -12.60 21.22 -13.82
CA GLY A 133 -12.48 21.65 -15.22
C GLY A 133 -13.54 21.05 -16.16
N ALA A 134 -14.24 19.99 -15.74
CA ALA A 134 -15.28 19.33 -16.53
C ALA A 134 -16.68 19.98 -16.37
N THR A 135 -16.82 20.96 -15.49
CA THR A 135 -18.08 21.66 -15.19
C THR A 135 -18.12 23.11 -15.69
N SER A 136 -17.18 23.53 -16.54
CA SER A 136 -17.14 24.87 -17.17
C SER A 136 -17.43 24.84 -18.66
#